data_AF-A0A0R1JI05-F1
#
_entry.id   AF-A0A0R1JI05-F1
#
_cell.length_a   1.000
_cell.length_b   1.000
_cell.length_c   1.000
_cell.angle_alpha   90.00
_cell.angle_beta   90.00
_cell.angle_gamma   90.00
#
_symmetry.space_group_name_H-M   'P 1'
#
loop_
_entity.id
_entity.type
_entity.pdbx_description
1 polymer ?
#
loop_
_entity_poly.entity_id
_entity_poly.type
_entity_poly.pdbx_seq_one_letter_code
_entity_poly.pdbx_strand_id
1 'polypeptide(L)'
;MTDNDVALIGDVLTRICGQLKIHSSSLAFLNHQFTAAEIDQINQFMMRQMLADTAVSPATLARLLQAVHPQLPDADSENMAAELIQSWLDEGTFKGILA
;
A
#
# COMPACT_ATOMS: atom_id res chain seq x y z
N MET A 1 -13.51 22.14 -4.59
CA MET A 1 -13.45 21.52 -3.26
C MET A 1 -12.53 22.39 -2.42
N THR A 2 -12.96 22.72 -1.21
CA THR A 2 -12.11 23.40 -0.22
C THR A 2 -11.29 22.35 0.52
N ASP A 3 -10.16 22.75 1.13
CA ASP A 3 -9.31 21.83 1.92
C ASP A 3 -10.09 21.18 3.07
N ASN A 4 -11.10 21.88 3.60
CA ASN A 4 -12.01 21.34 4.61
C ASN A 4 -12.89 20.20 4.08
N ASP A 5 -13.33 20.27 2.82
CA ASP A 5 -14.14 19.21 2.21
C ASP A 5 -13.32 17.93 2.04
N VAL A 6 -12.04 18.07 1.67
CA VAL A 6 -11.10 16.95 1.54
C VAL A 6 -10.82 16.30 2.90
N ALA A 7 -10.59 17.10 3.93
CA ALA A 7 -10.38 16.61 5.29
C ALA A 7 -11.59 15.83 5.81
N LEU A 8 -12.81 16.34 5.58
CA LEU A 8 -14.03 15.68 6.01
C LEU A 8 -14.26 14.34 5.30
N ILE A 9 -13.96 14.28 4.00
CA ILE A 9 -14.04 13.06 3.20
C ILE A 9 -13.03 12.03 3.70
N GLY A 10 -11.79 12.43 3.98
CA GLY A 10 -10.76 11.56 4.56
C GLY A 10 -11.19 10.97 5.92
N ASP A 11 -11.78 11.80 6.78
CA ASP A 11 -12.30 11.38 8.08
C ASP A 11 -13.43 10.34 7.96
N VAL A 12 -14.37 10.57 7.04
CA VAL A 12 -15.49 9.65 6.78
C VAL A 12 -14.97 8.32 6.21
N LEU A 13 -14.07 8.37 5.23
CA LEU A 13 -13.46 7.17 4.64
C LEU A 13 -12.69 6.37 5.68
N THR A 14 -11.93 7.03 6.56
CA THR A 14 -11.19 6.39 7.65
C THR A 14 -12.13 5.64 8.60
N ARG A 15 -13.25 6.27 8.99
CA ARG A 15 -14.26 5.62 9.86
C ARG A 15 -14.94 4.44 9.19
N ILE A 16 -15.28 4.55 7.91
CA ILE A 16 -15.87 3.45 7.13
C ILE A 16 -14.88 2.30 7.01
N CYS A 17 -13.60 2.60 6.71
CA CYS A 17 -12.56 1.58 6.61
C CYS A 17 -12.38 0.83 7.95
N GLY A 18 -12.35 1.56 9.06
CA GLY A 18 -12.31 0.95 10.39
C GLY A 18 -13.50 0.04 10.69
N GLN A 19 -14.73 0.45 10.32
CA GLN A 19 -15.94 -0.36 10.53
C GLN A 19 -15.98 -1.62 9.66
N LEU A 20 -15.51 -1.51 8.42
CA LEU A 20 -15.48 -2.61 7.45
C LEU A 20 -14.23 -3.48 7.59
N LYS A 21 -13.32 -3.14 8.52
CA LYS A 21 -11.98 -3.76 8.65
C LYS A 21 -11.19 -3.70 7.34
N ILE A 22 -11.40 -2.64 6.57
CA ILE A 22 -10.58 -2.32 5.40
C ILE A 22 -9.28 -1.73 5.93
N HIS A 23 -8.18 -2.33 5.50
CA HIS A 23 -6.83 -1.94 5.88
C HIS A 23 -6.44 -0.61 5.22
N SER A 24 -5.67 0.24 5.89
CA SER A 24 -5.15 1.50 5.32
C SER A 24 -4.38 1.27 4.02
N SER A 25 -3.67 0.14 3.93
CA SER A 25 -2.99 -0.29 2.70
C SER A 25 -3.94 -0.47 1.51
N SER A 26 -5.23 -0.78 1.75
CA SER A 26 -6.25 -0.83 0.69
C SER A 26 -6.58 0.54 0.09
N LEU A 27 -6.41 1.63 0.84
CA LEU A 27 -6.62 2.99 0.30
C LEU A 27 -5.51 3.37 -0.69
N ALA A 28 -4.26 2.99 -0.39
CA ALA A 28 -3.15 3.19 -1.32
C ALA A 28 -3.40 2.48 -2.66
N PHE A 29 -3.91 1.24 -2.63
CA PHE A 29 -4.28 0.52 -3.85
C PHE A 29 -5.45 1.18 -4.61
N LEU A 30 -6.44 1.71 -3.90
CA LEU A 30 -7.61 2.35 -4.49
C LEU A 30 -7.23 3.63 -5.25
N ASN A 31 -6.32 4.44 -4.71
CA ASN A 31 -5.86 5.68 -5.33
C ASN A 31 -5.16 5.45 -6.69
N HIS A 32 -4.57 4.27 -6.87
CA HIS A 32 -3.82 3.91 -8.07
C HIS A 32 -4.50 2.83 -8.93
N GLN A 33 -5.79 2.56 -8.71
CA GLN A 33 -6.62 1.65 -9.53
C GLN A 33 -6.07 0.23 -9.67
N PHE A 34 -5.41 -0.29 -8.64
CA PHE A 34 -4.94 -1.68 -8.63
C PHE A 34 -6.12 -2.66 -8.65
N THR A 35 -6.03 -3.67 -9.49
CA THR A 35 -6.96 -4.79 -9.53
C THR A 35 -6.68 -5.77 -8.39
N ALA A 36 -7.66 -6.60 -8.05
CA ALA A 36 -7.49 -7.64 -7.03
C ALA A 36 -6.31 -8.59 -7.34
N ALA A 37 -6.14 -8.96 -8.62
CA ALA A 37 -5.07 -9.86 -9.04
C ALA A 37 -3.67 -9.24 -8.87
N GLU A 38 -3.54 -7.92 -9.11
CA GLU A 38 -2.29 -7.19 -8.88
C GLU A 38 -1.96 -7.09 -7.39
N ILE A 39 -2.97 -6.78 -6.55
CA ILE A 39 -2.83 -6.75 -5.09
C ILE A 39 -2.38 -8.12 -4.56
N ASP A 40 -2.99 -9.21 -5.06
CA ASP A 40 -2.62 -10.58 -4.67
C ASP A 40 -1.16 -10.91 -5.02
N GLN A 41 -0.65 -10.46 -6.18
CA GLN A 41 0.74 -10.67 -6.56
C GLN A 41 1.71 -9.96 -5.61
N ILE A 42 1.38 -8.73 -5.22
CA ILE A 42 2.16 -7.95 -4.25
C ILE A 42 2.17 -8.66 -2.89
N ASN A 43 1.00 -9.08 -2.40
CA ASN A 43 0.88 -9.81 -1.14
C ASN A 43 1.66 -11.12 -1.15
N GLN A 44 1.59 -11.89 -2.24
CA GLN A 44 2.36 -13.13 -2.40
C GLN A 44 3.87 -12.87 -2.43
N PHE A 45 4.33 -11.76 -3.00
CA PHE A 45 5.74 -11.37 -2.91
C PHE A 45 6.12 -11.07 -1.46
N MET A 46 5.38 -10.20 -0.76
CA MET A 46 5.69 -9.81 0.61
C MET A 46 5.69 -11.00 1.57
N MET A 47 4.72 -11.90 1.44
CA MET A 47 4.68 -13.15 2.20
C MET A 47 5.91 -14.03 1.95
N ARG A 48 6.38 -14.15 0.70
CA ARG A 48 7.59 -14.92 0.39
C ARG A 48 8.83 -14.31 1.03
N GLN A 49 8.96 -12.99 1.01
CA GLN A 49 10.07 -12.30 1.67
C GLN A 49 10.03 -12.47 3.19
N MET A 50 8.83 -12.44 3.77
CA MET A 50 8.62 -12.66 5.20
C MET A 50 9.01 -14.09 5.62
N LEU A 51 8.65 -15.09 4.82
CA LEU A 51 9.05 -16.48 5.05
C LEU A 51 10.57 -16.69 4.87
N ALA A 52 11.20 -15.91 4.00
CA ALA A 52 12.64 -15.96 3.73
C ALA A 52 13.47 -15.02 4.63
N ASP A 53 12.84 -14.32 5.58
CA ASP A 53 13.47 -13.30 6.44
C ASP A 53 14.32 -12.29 5.66
N THR A 54 13.82 -11.89 4.49
CA THR A 54 14.53 -11.03 3.55
C THR A 54 13.96 -9.62 3.60
N ALA A 55 14.83 -8.65 3.89
CA ALA A 55 14.44 -7.24 3.96
C ALA A 55 13.95 -6.70 2.60
N VAL A 56 12.88 -5.93 2.64
CA VAL A 56 12.27 -5.23 1.50
C VAL A 56 12.43 -3.74 1.72
N SER A 57 13.30 -3.14 0.91
CA SER A 57 13.47 -1.68 0.89
C SER A 57 12.36 -0.99 0.08
N PRO A 58 12.11 0.31 0.30
CA PRO A 58 11.15 1.10 -0.49
C PRO A 58 11.43 1.00 -2.00
N ALA A 59 12.70 1.07 -2.41
CA ALA A 59 13.09 0.93 -3.81
C ALA A 59 12.83 -0.47 -4.39
N THR A 60 12.81 -1.52 -3.57
CA THR A 60 12.44 -2.87 -4.00
C THR A 60 10.93 -2.99 -4.18
N LEU A 61 10.16 -2.40 -3.25
CA LEU A 61 8.72 -2.37 -3.35
C LEU A 61 8.25 -1.51 -4.54
N ALA A 62 8.83 -0.33 -4.76
CA ALA A 62 8.51 0.54 -5.91
C ALA A 62 8.69 -0.18 -7.25
N ARG A 63 9.81 -0.89 -7.42
CA ARG A 63 10.06 -1.72 -8.62
C ARG A 63 9.05 -2.85 -8.77
N LEU A 64 8.63 -3.48 -7.67
CA LEU A 64 7.57 -4.48 -7.70
C LEU A 64 6.24 -3.86 -8.14
N LEU A 65 5.88 -2.70 -7.60
CA LEU A 65 4.64 -2.00 -7.94
C LEU A 65 4.58 -1.66 -9.43
N GLN A 66 5.67 -1.19 -10.03
CA GLN A 66 5.74 -0.96 -11.47
C GLN A 66 5.67 -2.24 -12.29
N ALA A 67 6.34 -3.31 -11.83
CA ALA A 67 6.32 -4.59 -12.54
C ALA A 67 4.93 -5.21 -12.57
N VAL A 68 4.18 -5.05 -11.48
CA VAL A 68 2.81 -5.56 -11.32
C VAL A 68 1.79 -4.63 -11.99
N HIS A 69 1.99 -3.31 -11.90
CA HIS A 69 1.13 -2.29 -12.49
C HIS A 69 1.94 -1.34 -13.39
N PRO A 70 2.21 -1.71 -14.66
CA PRO A 70 3.11 -0.96 -15.56
C PRO A 70 2.63 0.44 -15.94
N GLN A 71 1.36 0.76 -15.64
CA GLN A 71 0.81 2.10 -15.87
C GLN A 71 1.12 3.07 -14.73
N LEU A 72 1.68 2.59 -13.60
CA LEU A 72 2.12 3.43 -12.50
C LEU A 72 3.39 4.20 -12.89
N PRO A 73 3.37 5.54 -12.91
CA PRO A 73 4.58 6.33 -13.14
C PRO A 73 5.65 6.09 -12.07
N ASP A 74 6.92 6.28 -12.42
CA ASP A 74 8.04 6.05 -11.51
C ASP A 74 7.90 6.83 -10.19
N ALA A 75 7.62 8.12 -10.28
CA ALA A 75 7.43 8.99 -9.12
C ALA A 75 6.28 8.53 -8.21
N ASP A 76 5.18 8.04 -8.80
CA ASP A 76 4.02 7.57 -8.05
C ASP A 76 4.31 6.21 -7.39
N SER A 77 5.11 5.36 -8.02
CA SER A 77 5.51 4.07 -7.46
C SER A 77 6.38 4.20 -6.21
N GLU A 78 7.24 5.21 -6.15
CA GLU A 78 8.07 5.49 -4.97
C GLU A 78 7.22 6.02 -3.81
N ASN A 79 6.31 6.96 -4.09
CA ASN A 79 5.39 7.52 -3.11
C ASN A 79 4.46 6.44 -2.54
N MET A 80 3.88 5.62 -3.43
CA MET A 80 3.00 4.53 -3.04
C MET A 80 3.74 3.46 -2.24
N ALA A 81 5.00 3.15 -2.57
CA ALA A 81 5.81 2.23 -1.79
C ALA A 81 6.01 2.74 -0.35
N ALA A 82 6.28 4.04 -0.17
CA ALA A 82 6.39 4.63 1.16
C ALA A 82 5.06 4.59 1.93
N GLU A 83 3.94 4.90 1.26
CA GLU A 83 2.59 4.85 1.85
C GLU A 83 2.20 3.44 2.29
N LEU A 84 2.48 2.43 1.46
CA LEU A 84 2.21 1.02 1.78
C LEU A 84 3.07 0.53 2.95
N ILE A 85 4.36 0.88 2.98
CA ILE A 85 5.24 0.51 4.08
C ILE A 85 4.71 1.08 5.39
N GLN A 86 4.38 2.37 5.41
CA GLN A 86 3.83 3.01 6.60
C GLN A 86 2.51 2.34 7.02
N SER A 87 1.60 2.11 6.08
CA SER A 87 0.31 1.46 6.33
C SER A 87 0.47 0.06 6.91
N TRP A 88 1.37 -0.77 6.36
CA TRP A 88 1.62 -2.12 6.86
C TRP A 88 2.28 -2.12 8.24
N LEU A 89 3.20 -1.19 8.52
CA LEU A 89 3.78 -1.03 9.85
C LEU A 89 2.71 -0.67 10.90
N ASP A 90 1.79 0.25 10.56
CA ASP A 90 0.68 0.65 11.42
C ASP A 90 -0.32 -0.49 11.65
N GLU A 91 -0.57 -1.31 10.62
CA GLU A 91 -1.42 -2.50 10.69
C GLU A 91 -0.79 -3.69 11.42
N GLY A 92 0.52 -3.65 11.70
CA GLY A 92 1.22 -4.78 12.31
C GLY A 92 1.69 -5.85 11.32
N THR A 93 1.60 -5.58 10.02
CA THR A 93 1.90 -6.52 8.93
C THR A 93 3.34 -6.36 8.46
N PHE A 94 4.00 -7.46 8.06
CA PHE A 94 5.36 -7.49 7.47
C PHE A 94 6.49 -6.80 8.28
N LYS A 95 6.26 -6.48 9.56
CA LYS A 95 7.22 -5.74 10.43
C LYS A 95 8.65 -6.29 10.45
N GLY A 96 8.84 -7.59 10.29
CA GLY A 96 10.17 -8.22 10.32
C GLY A 96 11.02 -7.98 9.07
N ILE A 97 10.40 -7.56 7.96
CA ILE A 97 11.09 -7.42 6.67
C ILE A 97 11.04 -6.00 6.11
N LEU A 98 10.23 -5.11 6.67
CA LEU A 98 10.16 -3.72 6.21
C LEU A 98 11.29 -2.91 6.85
N ALA A 99 12.13 -2.30 6.01
CA ALA A 99 13.31 -1.52 6.39
C ALA A 99 13.26 -0.11 5.80
#